data_AF-A0A0U1WH48-F1
#
_entry.id   AF-A0A0U1WH48-F1
#
_cell.length_a   1.000
_cell.length_b   1.000
_cell.length_c   1.000
_cell.angle_alpha   90.00
_cell.angle_beta   90.00
_cell.angle_gamma   90.00
#
_symmetry.space_group_name_H-M   'P 1'
#
loop_
_entity.id
_entity.type
_entity.pdbx_description
1 polymer ?
#
loop_
_entity_poly.entity_id
_entity_poly.type
_entity_poly.pdbx_seq_one_letter_code
_entity_poly.pdbx_strand_id
1 'polypeptide(L)'
;MKFFYPYHLVSISPWPLMLSINIMNLLMSILYMFFNFKFIFIIINLLTMIIILFQWWRDMIRESTYMGDHSFKVWKGLRLGMIMFILSEIMFFSSIFWCYFHMFLSPSMELGMIWPPKMILIFNPYYIPLLNTIILLSSGISITWCHFSMINNKHNNMMNSMSITLILGTIFTMLQIKEYSDSFFCINDSIYGSIFFLSTGFHGLHVLIGTFFIFICFLRMKMN
;
A
#
# COMPACT_ATOMS: atom_id res chain seq x y z
N MET A 1 39.51 0.11 -2.52
CA MET A 1 39.92 0.07 -1.10
C MET A 1 39.21 -1.10 -0.43
N LYS A 2 39.90 -1.92 0.37
CA LYS A 2 39.22 -2.94 1.19
C LYS A 2 38.68 -2.23 2.43
N PHE A 3 37.35 -2.20 2.59
CA PHE A 3 36.72 -1.67 3.78
C PHE A 3 36.67 -2.75 4.86
N PHE A 4 37.01 -2.39 6.10
CA PHE A 4 37.03 -3.31 7.25
C PHE A 4 35.79 -3.19 8.15
N TYR A 5 34.70 -2.62 7.63
CA TYR A 5 33.42 -2.55 8.32
C TYR A 5 32.31 -3.18 7.45
N PRO A 6 31.27 -3.75 8.07
CA PRO A 6 30.24 -4.51 7.37
C PRO A 6 29.05 -3.66 6.88
N TYR A 7 29.21 -2.35 6.79
CA TYR A 7 28.15 -1.41 6.38
C TYR A 7 28.32 -1.01 4.91
N HIS A 8 27.20 -0.78 4.24
CA HIS A 8 27.16 -0.30 2.87
C HIS A 8 27.38 1.23 2.84
N LEU A 9 28.43 1.68 2.14
CA LEU A 9 28.58 3.08 1.79
C LEU A 9 27.89 3.34 0.45
N VAL A 10 26.70 3.92 0.51
CA VAL A 10 25.92 4.24 -0.68
C VAL A 10 26.64 5.31 -1.52
N SER A 11 26.65 5.13 -2.83
CA SER A 11 27.14 6.13 -3.77
C SER A 11 26.28 7.40 -3.76
N ILE A 12 26.80 8.50 -4.30
CA ILE A 12 26.03 9.76 -4.39
C ILE A 12 24.82 9.52 -5.29
N SER A 13 23.61 9.66 -4.73
CA SER A 13 22.36 9.46 -5.44
C SER A 13 21.54 10.76 -5.54
N PRO A 14 20.97 11.09 -6.71
CA PRO A 14 20.14 12.28 -6.87
C PRO A 14 18.69 12.08 -6.36
N TRP A 15 18.29 10.82 -6.13
CA TRP A 15 16.90 10.44 -5.84
C TRP A 15 16.28 11.14 -4.63
N PRO A 16 16.99 11.29 -3.48
CA PRO A 16 16.41 11.99 -2.33
C PRO A 16 16.03 13.44 -2.63
N LEU A 17 16.90 14.17 -3.33
CA LEU A 17 16.67 15.57 -3.69
C LEU A 17 15.55 15.72 -4.72
N MET A 18 15.56 14.88 -5.75
CA MET A 18 14.52 14.87 -6.78
C MET A 18 13.15 14.54 -6.18
N LEU A 19 13.09 13.56 -5.27
CA LEU A 19 11.86 13.19 -4.58
C LEU A 19 11.34 14.33 -3.70
N SER A 20 12.21 14.99 -2.91
CA SER A 20 11.79 16.08 -2.02
C SER A 20 11.22 17.29 -2.80
N ILE A 21 11.87 17.66 -3.93
CA ILE A 21 11.37 18.73 -4.79
C ILE A 21 10.04 18.33 -5.41
N ASN A 22 9.90 17.08 -5.84
CA ASN A 22 8.68 16.62 -6.47
C ASN A 22 7.50 16.52 -5.49
N ILE A 23 7.74 16.13 -4.23
CA ILE A 23 6.72 16.15 -3.16
C ILE A 23 6.24 17.58 -2.91
N MET A 24 7.16 18.55 -2.85
CA MET A 24 6.80 19.97 -2.72
C MET A 24 5.96 20.45 -3.92
N ASN A 25 6.35 20.09 -5.14
CA ASN A 25 5.59 20.42 -6.34
C ASN A 25 4.22 19.77 -6.36
N LEU A 26 4.09 18.52 -5.88
CA LEU A 26 2.82 17.83 -5.76
C LEU A 26 1.88 18.59 -4.82
N LEU A 27 2.36 19.04 -3.66
CA LEU A 27 1.58 19.86 -2.73
C LEU A 27 1.07 21.14 -3.40
N MET A 28 1.96 21.87 -4.09
CA MET A 28 1.58 23.10 -4.81
C MET A 28 0.59 22.83 -5.94
N SER A 29 0.71 21.69 -6.63
CA SER A 29 -0.22 21.29 -7.69
C SER A 29 -1.62 20.95 -7.18
N ILE A 30 -1.72 20.37 -5.97
CA ILE A 30 -3.01 20.11 -5.30
C ILE A 30 -3.68 21.43 -4.92
N LEU A 31 -2.93 22.38 -4.36
CA LEU A 31 -3.46 23.73 -4.07
C LEU A 31 -3.94 24.42 -5.36
N TYR A 32 -3.13 24.36 -6.42
CA TYR A 32 -3.50 24.93 -7.72
C TYR A 32 -4.78 24.30 -8.30
N MET A 33 -4.95 22.98 -8.14
CA MET A 33 -6.17 22.29 -8.56
C MET A 33 -7.40 22.79 -7.82
N PHE A 34 -7.33 23.02 -6.50
CA PHE A 34 -8.47 23.52 -5.75
C PHE A 34 -8.94 24.91 -6.20
N PHE A 35 -8.02 25.79 -6.63
CA PHE A 35 -8.39 27.13 -7.11
C PHE A 35 -8.78 27.18 -8.59
N ASN A 36 -8.11 26.40 -9.44
CA ASN A 36 -8.23 26.54 -10.91
C ASN A 36 -8.89 25.34 -11.61
N PHE A 37 -9.24 24.28 -10.86
CA PHE A 37 -9.85 23.04 -11.38
C PHE A 37 -9.07 22.37 -12.53
N LYS A 38 -7.76 22.57 -12.58
CA LYS A 38 -6.86 21.98 -13.59
C LYS A 38 -6.02 20.87 -12.97
N PHE A 39 -6.11 19.67 -13.56
CA PHE A 39 -5.43 18.46 -13.07
C PHE A 39 -4.04 18.22 -13.70
N ILE A 40 -3.66 19.00 -14.72
CA ILE A 40 -2.45 18.74 -15.53
C ILE A 40 -1.18 18.62 -14.68
N PHE A 41 -0.97 19.54 -13.73
CA PHE A 41 0.23 19.56 -12.89
C PHE A 41 0.27 18.39 -11.91
N ILE A 42 -0.87 17.96 -11.38
CA ILE A 42 -0.94 16.79 -10.49
C ILE A 42 -0.54 15.54 -11.27
N ILE A 43 -1.09 15.36 -12.48
CA ILE A 43 -0.78 14.19 -13.32
C ILE A 43 0.73 14.15 -13.65
N ILE A 44 1.31 15.29 -14.04
CA ILE A 44 2.75 15.40 -14.32
C ILE A 44 3.57 15.02 -13.08
N ASN A 45 3.24 15.60 -11.91
CA ASN A 45 3.98 15.34 -10.67
C ASN A 45 3.83 13.90 -10.17
N LEU A 46 2.66 13.26 -10.37
CA LEU A 46 2.46 11.85 -10.05
C LEU A 46 3.30 10.94 -10.97
N LEU A 47 3.37 11.24 -12.27
CA LEU A 47 4.21 10.49 -13.21
C LEU A 47 5.70 10.63 -12.88
N THR A 48 6.17 11.84 -12.56
CA THR A 48 7.55 12.06 -12.13
C THR A 48 7.85 11.33 -10.81
N MET A 49 6.91 11.29 -9.85
CA MET A 49 7.08 10.51 -8.61
C MET A 49 7.32 9.03 -8.92
N ILE A 50 6.49 8.44 -9.79
CA ILE A 50 6.61 7.02 -10.16
C ILE A 50 7.96 6.74 -10.81
N ILE A 51 8.44 7.61 -11.69
CA ILE A 51 9.75 7.46 -12.35
C ILE A 51 10.89 7.50 -11.33
N ILE A 52 10.86 8.46 -10.40
CA ILE A 52 11.89 8.59 -9.35
C ILE A 52 11.92 7.35 -8.47
N LEU A 53 10.76 6.87 -8.00
CA LEU A 53 10.68 5.67 -7.16
C LEU A 53 11.16 4.43 -7.90
N PHE A 54 10.79 4.27 -9.17
CA PHE A 54 11.25 3.16 -10.00
C PHE A 54 12.78 3.17 -10.17
N GLN A 55 13.37 4.34 -10.46
CA GLN A 55 14.82 4.47 -10.64
C GLN A 55 15.59 4.25 -9.33
N TRP A 56 15.05 4.75 -8.21
CA TRP A 56 15.66 4.52 -6.90
C TRP A 56 15.63 3.03 -6.51
N TRP A 57 14.50 2.35 -6.66
CA TRP A 57 14.42 0.92 -6.35
C TRP A 57 15.25 0.06 -7.31
N ARG A 58 15.37 0.46 -8.58
CA ARG A 58 16.31 -0.19 -9.52
C ARG A 58 17.75 -0.12 -9.01
N ASP A 59 18.17 1.02 -8.50
CA ASP A 59 19.55 1.19 -8.01
C ASP A 59 19.78 0.38 -6.72
N MET A 60 18.80 0.33 -5.80
CA MET A 60 18.84 -0.58 -4.64
C MET A 60 18.95 -2.07 -5.04
N ILE A 61 18.25 -2.48 -6.11
CA ILE A 61 18.39 -3.84 -6.65
C ILE A 61 19.83 -4.03 -7.16
N ARG A 62 20.42 -3.06 -7.85
CA ARG A 62 21.80 -3.18 -8.38
C ARG A 62 22.84 -3.30 -7.27
N GLU A 63 22.75 -2.44 -6.27
CA GLU A 63 23.63 -2.44 -5.09
C GLU A 63 23.54 -3.79 -4.35
N SER A 64 22.34 -4.36 -4.25
CA SER A 64 22.13 -5.63 -3.57
C SER A 64 22.53 -6.86 -4.38
N THR A 65 21.96 -7.06 -5.58
CA THR A 65 22.11 -8.32 -6.32
C THR A 65 23.34 -8.37 -7.22
N TYR A 66 23.74 -7.24 -7.82
CA TYR A 66 24.84 -7.23 -8.79
C TYR A 66 26.17 -6.79 -8.17
N MET A 67 26.14 -5.84 -7.22
CA MET A 67 27.35 -5.37 -6.52
C MET A 67 27.64 -6.19 -5.25
N GLY A 68 26.60 -6.74 -4.62
CA GLY A 68 26.76 -7.60 -3.43
C GLY A 68 27.00 -6.81 -2.13
N ASP A 69 26.60 -5.54 -2.07
CA ASP A 69 26.88 -4.65 -0.94
C ASP A 69 26.00 -4.92 0.30
N HIS A 70 25.01 -5.80 0.17
CA HIS A 70 24.09 -6.17 1.25
C HIS A 70 24.66 -7.29 2.15
N SER A 71 25.57 -6.92 3.05
CA SER A 71 26.04 -7.82 4.11
C SER A 71 24.93 -8.23 5.08
N PHE A 72 25.19 -9.26 5.90
CA PHE A 72 24.24 -9.70 6.93
C PHE A 72 23.82 -8.57 7.90
N LYS A 73 24.74 -7.66 8.26
CA LYS A 73 24.40 -6.52 9.13
C LYS A 73 23.50 -5.51 8.42
N VAL A 74 23.75 -5.24 7.14
CA VAL A 74 22.91 -4.36 6.31
C VAL A 74 21.50 -4.96 6.16
N TRP A 75 21.41 -6.25 5.84
CA TRP A 75 20.12 -6.96 5.76
C TRP A 75 19.33 -6.90 7.06
N LYS A 76 19.99 -7.10 8.21
CA LYS A 76 19.35 -6.99 9.54
C LYS A 76 18.84 -5.57 9.81
N GLY A 77 19.59 -4.55 9.36
CA GLY A 77 19.18 -3.15 9.41
C GLY A 77 17.96 -2.85 8.54
N LEU A 78 17.95 -3.31 7.29
CA LEU A 78 16.79 -3.18 6.39
C LEU A 78 15.53 -3.85 6.96
N ARG A 79 15.69 -5.03 7.59
CA ARG A 79 14.58 -5.72 8.27
C ARG A 79 14.02 -4.89 9.43
N LEU A 80 14.89 -4.31 10.26
CA LEU A 80 14.45 -3.43 11.34
C LEU A 80 13.75 -2.17 10.79
N GLY A 81 14.28 -1.57 9.72
CA GLY A 81 13.65 -0.44 9.03
C GLY A 81 12.23 -0.77 8.55
N MET A 82 12.03 -1.94 7.93
CA MET A 82 10.70 -2.35 7.48
C MET A 82 9.73 -2.59 8.64
N ILE A 83 10.20 -3.17 9.76
CA ILE A 83 9.35 -3.35 10.96
C ILE A 83 8.91 -1.99 11.51
N MET A 84 9.83 -1.02 11.61
CA MET A 84 9.51 0.33 12.08
C MET A 84 8.54 1.06 11.14
N PHE A 85 8.69 0.89 9.83
CA PHE A 85 7.77 1.42 8.84
C PHE A 85 6.36 0.82 8.97
N ILE A 86 6.23 -0.50 9.13
CA ILE A 86 4.92 -1.15 9.36
C ILE A 86 4.30 -0.67 10.67
N LEU A 87 5.11 -0.48 11.72
CA LEU A 87 4.62 0.07 13.00
C LEU A 87 4.07 1.49 12.85
N SER A 88 4.70 2.36 12.03
CA SER A 88 4.13 3.68 11.76
C SER A 88 2.80 3.61 11.01
N GLU A 89 2.63 2.68 10.07
CA GLU A 89 1.35 2.49 9.36
C GLU A 89 0.26 1.94 10.27
N ILE A 90 0.60 1.05 11.22
CA ILE A 90 -0.35 0.58 12.25
C ILE A 90 -0.85 1.76 13.09
N MET A 91 0.05 2.66 13.50
CA MET A 91 -0.33 3.87 14.25
C MET A 91 -1.19 4.80 13.41
N PHE A 92 -0.89 4.96 12.12
CA PHE A 92 -1.73 5.71 11.18
C PHE A 92 -3.17 5.16 11.14
N PHE A 93 -3.36 3.86 10.91
CA PHE A 93 -4.70 3.25 10.94
C PHE A 93 -5.37 3.32 12.32
N SER A 94 -4.61 3.20 13.41
CA SER A 94 -5.16 3.31 14.76
C SER A 94 -5.87 4.65 15.01
N SER A 95 -5.36 5.75 14.43
CA SER A 95 -6.00 7.06 14.53
C SER A 95 -7.35 7.13 13.80
N ILE A 96 -7.47 6.46 12.65
CA ILE A 96 -8.71 6.38 11.88
C ILE A 96 -9.74 5.53 12.62
N PHE A 97 -9.32 4.39 13.17
CA PHE A 97 -10.18 3.54 13.99
C PHE A 97 -10.64 4.24 15.27
N TRP A 98 -9.77 5.02 15.91
CA TRP A 98 -10.17 5.84 17.06
C TRP A 98 -11.30 6.81 16.66
N CYS A 99 -11.16 7.53 15.55
CA CYS A 99 -12.22 8.39 15.04
C CYS A 99 -13.55 7.62 14.84
N TYR A 100 -13.50 6.44 14.22
CA TYR A 100 -14.66 5.57 14.05
C TYR A 100 -15.31 5.19 15.39
N PHE A 101 -14.53 4.67 16.34
CA PHE A 101 -15.06 4.22 17.63
C PHE A 101 -15.63 5.38 18.47
N HIS A 102 -15.02 6.55 18.39
CA HIS A 102 -15.54 7.74 19.07
C HIS A 102 -16.95 8.10 18.55
N MET A 103 -17.13 8.10 17.22
CA MET A 103 -18.43 8.40 16.61
C MET A 103 -19.46 7.27 16.78
N PHE A 104 -19.01 6.02 16.83
CA PHE A 104 -19.84 4.85 17.10
C PHE A 104 -20.38 4.83 18.54
N LEU A 105 -19.51 5.09 19.54
CA LEU A 105 -19.85 4.98 20.96
C LEU A 105 -20.69 6.17 21.46
N SER A 106 -20.46 7.36 20.91
CA SER A 106 -21.19 8.58 21.28
C SER A 106 -21.56 9.38 20.03
N PRO A 107 -22.56 8.94 19.25
CA PRO A 107 -23.01 9.66 18.06
C PRO A 107 -23.53 11.04 18.44
N SER A 108 -23.25 12.04 17.61
CA SER A 108 -23.71 13.41 17.88
C SER A 108 -25.22 13.58 17.67
N MET A 109 -25.77 14.64 18.26
CA MET A 109 -27.19 14.99 18.12
C MET A 109 -27.59 15.24 16.66
N GLU A 110 -26.67 15.79 15.86
CA GLU A 110 -26.85 16.05 14.43
C GLU A 110 -27.06 14.78 13.61
N LEU A 111 -26.49 13.65 14.05
CA LEU A 111 -26.67 12.33 13.42
C LEU A 111 -27.96 11.63 13.90
N GLY A 112 -28.68 12.22 14.85
CA GLY A 112 -29.88 11.65 15.46
C GLY A 112 -29.59 10.68 16.61
N MET A 113 -28.40 10.74 17.22
CA MET A 113 -27.98 9.87 18.34
C MET A 113 -28.02 8.35 18.01
N ILE A 114 -27.93 7.99 16.73
CA ILE A 114 -27.96 6.60 16.25
C ILE A 114 -26.76 6.38 15.32
N TRP A 115 -26.19 5.18 15.38
CA TRP A 115 -25.16 4.73 14.45
C TRP A 115 -25.58 3.40 13.78
N PRO A 116 -25.59 3.31 12.44
CA PRO A 116 -25.28 4.35 11.46
C PRO A 116 -26.29 5.52 11.49
N PRO A 117 -25.91 6.70 10.97
CA PRO A 117 -26.83 7.81 10.77
C PRO A 117 -28.06 7.41 9.95
N LYS A 118 -29.21 8.03 10.25
CA LYS A 118 -30.46 7.77 9.54
C LYS A 118 -30.29 8.03 8.03
N MET A 119 -30.92 7.19 7.20
CA MET A 119 -30.84 7.18 5.73
C MET A 119 -29.56 6.59 5.11
N ILE A 120 -28.55 6.22 5.90
CA ILE A 120 -27.39 5.52 5.35
C ILE A 120 -27.69 4.02 5.26
N LEU A 121 -27.77 3.51 4.04
CA LEU A 121 -27.90 2.09 3.74
C LEU A 121 -26.50 1.45 3.72
N ILE A 122 -26.17 0.71 4.77
CA ILE A 122 -24.90 0.01 4.88
C ILE A 122 -24.90 -1.24 4.00
N PHE A 123 -23.71 -1.62 3.50
CA PHE A 123 -23.48 -2.92 2.89
C PHE A 123 -23.81 -4.07 3.86
N ASN A 124 -24.41 -5.13 3.32
CA ASN A 124 -24.51 -6.37 4.07
C ASN A 124 -23.12 -7.04 4.13
N PRO A 125 -22.56 -7.27 5.33
CA PRO A 125 -21.20 -7.78 5.50
C PRO A 125 -21.01 -9.19 4.93
N TYR A 126 -22.08 -9.97 4.75
CA TYR A 126 -22.01 -11.35 4.26
C TYR A 126 -21.86 -11.49 2.73
N TYR A 127 -21.90 -10.40 1.97
CA TYR A 127 -21.72 -10.44 0.51
C TYR A 127 -20.27 -10.15 0.09
N ILE A 128 -20.05 -9.07 -0.66
CA ILE A 128 -18.73 -8.68 -1.17
C ILE A 128 -17.71 -8.49 -0.04
N PRO A 129 -18.04 -7.87 1.12
CA PRO A 129 -17.07 -7.72 2.20
C PRO A 129 -16.54 -9.07 2.71
N LEU A 130 -17.42 -10.04 2.98
CA LEU A 130 -17.00 -11.39 3.39
C LEU A 130 -16.14 -12.07 2.32
N LEU A 131 -16.53 -11.98 1.05
CA LEU A 131 -15.74 -12.53 -0.05
C LEU A 131 -14.32 -11.93 -0.08
N ASN A 132 -14.21 -10.61 0.07
CA ASN A 132 -12.94 -9.90 0.13
C ASN A 132 -12.07 -10.36 1.32
N THR A 133 -12.67 -10.66 2.49
CA THR A 133 -11.91 -11.23 3.61
C THR A 133 -11.35 -12.62 3.30
N ILE A 134 -12.14 -13.49 2.65
CA ILE A 134 -11.71 -14.83 2.27
C ILE A 134 -10.58 -14.76 1.23
N ILE A 135 -10.66 -13.81 0.30
CA ILE A 135 -9.61 -13.57 -0.72
C ILE A 135 -8.29 -13.14 -0.05
N LEU A 136 -8.32 -12.22 0.92
CA LEU A 136 -7.11 -11.80 1.63
C LEU A 136 -6.53 -12.90 2.52
N LEU A 137 -7.36 -13.70 3.18
CA LEU A 137 -6.88 -14.84 3.98
C LEU A 137 -6.25 -15.92 3.10
N SER A 138 -6.87 -16.23 1.96
CA SER A 138 -6.34 -17.21 1.01
C SER A 138 -5.07 -16.72 0.30
N SER A 139 -4.93 -15.42 0.06
CA SER A 139 -3.67 -14.84 -0.44
C SER A 139 -2.55 -14.94 0.61
N GLY A 140 -2.86 -14.82 1.90
CA GLY A 140 -1.94 -15.11 3.01
C GLY A 140 -1.43 -16.56 3.03
N ILE A 141 -2.30 -17.53 2.74
CA ILE A 141 -1.92 -18.95 2.64
C ILE A 141 -1.02 -19.20 1.42
N SER A 142 -1.36 -18.61 0.27
CA SER A 142 -0.56 -18.81 -0.94
C SER A 142 0.80 -18.11 -0.88
N ILE A 143 0.93 -16.94 -0.24
CA ILE A 143 2.24 -16.27 -0.09
C ILE A 143 3.14 -17.02 0.92
N THR A 144 2.56 -17.60 1.97
CA THR A 144 3.32 -18.45 2.91
C THR A 144 3.76 -19.75 2.25
N TRP A 145 2.93 -20.34 1.39
CA TRP A 145 3.33 -21.45 0.53
C TRP A 145 4.49 -21.08 -0.40
N CYS A 146 4.44 -19.89 -1.03
CA CYS A 146 5.53 -19.36 -1.83
C CYS A 146 6.84 -19.29 -1.02
N HIS A 147 6.79 -18.70 0.17
CA HIS A 147 7.95 -18.60 1.05
C HIS A 147 8.57 -19.97 1.40
N PHE A 148 7.76 -20.95 1.81
CA PHE A 148 8.28 -22.30 2.10
C PHE A 148 8.80 -23.02 0.86
N SER A 149 8.20 -22.80 -0.30
CA SER A 149 8.70 -23.37 -1.56
C SER A 149 10.03 -22.74 -1.99
N MET A 150 10.25 -21.45 -1.69
CA MET A 150 11.53 -20.76 -1.91
C MET A 150 12.62 -21.33 -1.01
N ILE A 151 12.34 -21.56 0.28
CA ILE A 151 13.29 -22.19 1.21
C ILE A 151 13.64 -23.62 0.78
N ASN A 152 12.65 -24.37 0.27
CA ASN A 152 12.83 -25.75 -0.17
C ASN A 152 13.30 -25.89 -1.63
N ASN A 153 13.68 -24.79 -2.31
CA ASN A 153 14.13 -24.77 -3.71
C ASN A 153 13.16 -25.42 -4.71
N LYS A 154 11.85 -25.36 -4.46
CA LYS A 154 10.80 -25.91 -5.34
C LYS A 154 10.28 -24.84 -6.30
N HIS A 155 11.03 -24.57 -7.37
CA HIS A 155 10.77 -23.46 -8.32
C HIS A 155 9.35 -23.45 -8.90
N ASN A 156 8.82 -24.57 -9.38
CA ASN A 156 7.48 -24.60 -9.98
C ASN A 156 6.39 -24.22 -8.97
N ASN A 157 6.46 -24.76 -7.75
CA ASN A 157 5.49 -24.43 -6.70
C ASN A 157 5.62 -22.97 -6.25
N MET A 158 6.85 -22.45 -6.21
CA MET A 158 7.14 -21.05 -5.90
C MET A 158 6.52 -20.11 -6.92
N MET A 159 6.69 -20.39 -8.23
CA MET A 159 6.09 -19.55 -9.28
C MET A 159 4.57 -19.64 -9.30
N ASN A 160 4.00 -20.84 -9.11
CA ASN A 160 2.54 -21.05 -9.10
C ASN A 160 1.86 -20.41 -7.89
N SER A 161 2.44 -20.56 -6.70
CA SER A 161 1.89 -19.95 -5.48
C SER A 161 1.97 -18.42 -5.54
N MET A 162 3.08 -17.87 -6.03
CA MET A 162 3.23 -16.43 -6.24
C MET A 162 2.24 -15.88 -7.27
N SER A 163 1.98 -16.58 -8.38
CA SER A 163 0.97 -16.14 -9.35
C SER A 163 -0.45 -16.15 -8.78
N ILE A 164 -0.81 -17.15 -7.96
CA ILE A 164 -2.09 -17.19 -7.24
C ILE A 164 -2.25 -15.97 -6.33
N THR A 165 -1.23 -15.59 -5.56
CA THR A 165 -1.31 -14.41 -4.68
C THR A 165 -1.58 -13.13 -5.44
N LEU A 166 -0.94 -12.95 -6.61
CA LEU A 166 -1.14 -11.80 -7.48
C LEU A 166 -2.56 -11.75 -8.03
N ILE A 167 -3.07 -12.88 -8.52
CA ILE A 167 -4.44 -12.98 -9.04
C ILE A 167 -5.45 -12.63 -7.94
N LEU A 168 -5.32 -13.22 -6.75
CA LEU A 168 -6.19 -12.92 -5.61
C LEU A 168 -6.14 -11.43 -5.22
N GLY A 169 -4.95 -10.84 -5.19
CA GLY A 169 -4.80 -9.40 -4.93
C GLY A 169 -5.50 -8.52 -5.98
N THR A 170 -5.41 -8.88 -7.26
CA THR A 170 -6.14 -8.16 -8.33
C THR A 170 -7.65 -8.36 -8.27
N ILE A 171 -8.12 -9.54 -7.88
CA ILE A 171 -9.55 -9.79 -7.70
C ILE A 171 -10.09 -8.95 -6.54
N PHE A 172 -9.35 -8.87 -5.42
CA PHE A 172 -9.72 -8.01 -4.30
C PHE A 172 -9.90 -6.55 -4.73
N THR A 173 -8.95 -5.99 -5.50
CA THR A 173 -9.03 -4.58 -5.92
C THR A 173 -10.20 -4.34 -6.89
N MET A 174 -10.48 -5.28 -7.80
CA MET A 174 -11.66 -5.21 -8.68
C MET A 174 -12.98 -5.26 -7.89
N LEU A 175 -13.07 -6.15 -6.90
CA LEU A 175 -14.25 -6.25 -6.03
C LEU A 175 -14.43 -5.01 -5.17
N GLN A 176 -13.35 -4.42 -4.66
CA GLN A 176 -13.40 -3.17 -3.90
C GLN A 176 -13.89 -2.00 -4.76
N ILE A 177 -13.44 -1.91 -6.02
CA ILE A 177 -13.94 -0.90 -6.97
C ILE A 177 -15.43 -1.09 -7.24
N LYS A 178 -15.88 -2.33 -7.40
CA LYS A 178 -17.30 -2.65 -7.57
C LYS A 178 -18.13 -2.30 -6.34
N GLU A 179 -17.63 -2.58 -5.14
CA GLU A 179 -18.29 -2.17 -3.90
C GLU A 179 -18.45 -0.65 -3.82
N TYR A 180 -17.46 0.12 -4.27
CA TYR A 180 -17.55 1.58 -4.32
C TYR A 180 -18.52 2.07 -5.40
N SER A 181 -18.56 1.45 -6.59
CA SER A 181 -19.51 1.84 -7.64
C SER A 181 -20.96 1.55 -7.26
N ASP A 182 -21.19 0.48 -6.51
CA ASP A 182 -22.52 0.03 -6.10
C ASP A 182 -22.96 0.63 -4.74
N SER A 183 -22.18 1.56 -4.19
CA SER A 183 -22.44 2.19 -2.88
C SER A 183 -23.67 3.09 -2.88
N PHE A 184 -24.47 3.03 -1.80
CA PHE A 184 -25.64 3.90 -1.61
C PHE A 184 -25.32 5.24 -0.91
N PHE A 185 -24.05 5.47 -0.58
CA PHE A 185 -23.57 6.67 0.10
C PHE A 185 -22.19 7.05 -0.44
N CYS A 186 -21.88 8.34 -0.40
CA CYS A 186 -20.63 8.94 -0.88
C CYS A 186 -19.73 9.41 0.28
N ILE A 187 -18.50 9.85 -0.04
CA ILE A 187 -17.56 10.42 0.94
C ILE A 187 -18.10 11.68 1.64
N ASN A 188 -19.03 12.40 1.00
CA ASN A 188 -19.68 13.59 1.55
C ASN A 188 -20.93 13.27 2.39
N ASP A 189 -21.36 12.00 2.45
CA ASP A 189 -22.58 11.61 3.15
C ASP A 189 -22.28 11.33 4.63
N SER A 190 -22.34 12.39 5.43
CA SER A 190 -22.08 12.42 6.87
C SER A 190 -20.67 11.97 7.28
N ILE A 191 -20.43 11.93 8.59
CA ILE A 191 -19.19 11.41 9.14
C ILE A 191 -19.01 9.89 8.91
N TYR A 192 -20.10 9.15 8.71
CA TYR A 192 -20.04 7.73 8.40
C TYR A 192 -19.39 7.50 7.04
N GLY A 193 -19.87 8.19 5.99
CA GLY A 193 -19.32 8.06 4.63
C GLY A 193 -17.87 8.48 4.58
N SER A 194 -17.51 9.60 5.21
CA SER A 194 -16.13 10.08 5.24
C SER A 194 -15.17 9.10 5.91
N ILE A 195 -15.50 8.58 7.10
CA ILE A 195 -14.67 7.60 7.81
C ILE A 195 -14.61 6.27 7.03
N PHE A 196 -15.72 5.81 6.46
CA PHE A 196 -15.76 4.61 5.65
C PHE A 196 -14.80 4.70 4.47
N PHE A 197 -15.00 5.66 3.55
CA PHE A 197 -14.17 5.76 2.34
C PHE A 197 -12.72 6.11 2.64
N LEU A 198 -12.45 6.87 3.72
CA LEU A 198 -11.08 7.14 4.14
C LEU A 198 -10.40 5.87 4.64
N SER A 199 -11.02 5.12 5.55
CA SER A 199 -10.44 3.89 6.12
C SER A 199 -10.23 2.79 5.06
N THR A 200 -11.29 2.47 4.31
CA THR A 200 -11.22 1.41 3.28
C THR A 200 -10.44 1.87 2.07
N GLY A 201 -10.43 3.17 1.75
CA GLY A 201 -9.64 3.76 0.67
C GLY A 201 -8.14 3.70 0.93
N PHE A 202 -7.69 4.09 2.13
CA PHE A 202 -6.29 3.93 2.52
C PHE A 202 -5.89 2.45 2.56
N HIS A 203 -6.73 1.56 3.09
CA HIS A 203 -6.47 0.13 3.02
C HIS A 203 -6.35 -0.37 1.57
N GLY A 204 -7.27 0.04 0.68
CA GLY A 204 -7.22 -0.31 -0.74
C GLY A 204 -5.93 0.17 -1.44
N LEU A 205 -5.47 1.38 -1.10
CA LEU A 205 -4.17 1.89 -1.56
C LEU A 205 -3.02 1.00 -1.07
N HIS A 206 -3.03 0.57 0.19
CA HIS A 206 -2.04 -0.37 0.73
C HIS A 206 -2.05 -1.72 0.01
N VAL A 207 -3.23 -2.26 -0.32
CA VAL A 207 -3.34 -3.50 -1.10
C VAL A 207 -2.76 -3.31 -2.52
N LEU A 208 -3.01 -2.16 -3.17
CA LEU A 208 -2.41 -1.84 -4.47
C LEU A 208 -0.87 -1.75 -4.39
N ILE A 209 -0.32 -1.07 -3.39
CA ILE A 209 1.14 -1.03 -3.18
C ILE A 209 1.69 -2.43 -2.89
N GLY A 210 1.02 -3.21 -2.04
CA GLY A 210 1.42 -4.57 -1.70
C GLY A 210 1.43 -5.50 -2.91
N THR A 211 0.39 -5.47 -3.73
CA THR A 211 0.32 -6.24 -4.98
C THR A 211 1.39 -5.82 -5.98
N PHE A 212 1.71 -4.54 -6.08
CA PHE A 212 2.83 -4.05 -6.90
C PHE A 212 4.19 -4.55 -6.38
N PHE A 213 4.42 -4.57 -5.07
CA PHE A 213 5.64 -5.15 -4.49
C PHE A 213 5.76 -6.65 -4.77
N ILE A 214 4.67 -7.41 -4.58
CA ILE A 214 4.62 -8.84 -4.92
C ILE A 214 4.90 -9.03 -6.41
N PHE A 215 4.37 -8.17 -7.27
CA PHE A 215 4.61 -8.24 -8.72
C PHE A 215 6.09 -8.04 -9.06
N ILE A 216 6.76 -7.06 -8.44
CA ILE A 216 8.21 -6.87 -8.59
C ILE A 216 8.97 -8.11 -8.08
N CYS A 217 8.60 -8.67 -6.92
CA CYS A 217 9.21 -9.89 -6.40
C CYS A 217 9.05 -11.06 -7.37
N PHE A 218 7.87 -11.23 -7.98
CA PHE A 218 7.60 -12.26 -8.99
C PHE A 218 8.50 -12.09 -10.22
N LEU A 219 8.63 -10.86 -10.74
CA LEU A 219 9.54 -10.59 -11.87
C LEU A 219 11.00 -10.90 -11.53
N ARG A 220 11.46 -10.51 -10.34
CA ARG A 220 12.81 -10.79 -9.87
C ARG A 220 13.07 -12.30 -9.71
N MET A 221 12.10 -13.03 -9.17
CA MET A 221 12.18 -14.49 -9.05
C MET A 221 12.23 -15.20 -10.41
N LYS A 222 11.59 -14.64 -11.43
CA LYS A 222 11.61 -15.20 -12.80
C LYS A 222 12.92 -14.92 -13.53
N MET A 223 13.57 -13.80 -13.22
CA MET A 223 14.83 -13.38 -13.85
C MET A 223 16.07 -14.02 -13.21
N ASN A 224 15.94 -14.52 -11.98
CA ASN A 224 16.98 -15.29 -11.27
C ASN A 224 16.87 -16.78 -11.59
#